data_AF-A0A849SRF9-F1
#
_entry.id   AF-A0A849SRF9-F1
#
_cell.length_a   1.000
_cell.length_b   1.000
_cell.length_c   1.000
_cell.angle_alpha   90.00
_cell.angle_beta   90.00
_cell.angle_gamma   90.00
#
_symmetry.space_group_name_H-M   'P 1'
#
loop_
_entity.id
_entity.type
_entity.pdbx_description
1 polymer ?
#
loop_
_entity_poly.entity_id
_entity_poly.type
_entity_poly.pdbx_seq_one_letter_code
_entity_poly.pdbx_strand_id
1 'polypeptide(L)'
;MISTAELGRSRGAGWRAVFIVAGLAAGAWATPSPWGWLWLLVPLVVAASLLLCWRFGVWGVVTPVALQVGSMLASGPANPWLWWVPVTALSGAWMGLREEGGGPGSGHRAWMLLPLLVLAAALPWTPGYPTLVSRMQSMLDEGSRQRVEMLRQMGYDGERLQTAQHLGEESDALVRRALPFALPSLMFLWVAMLVTAGRVIAGRAAAWIRWPPLSDHPFANWRLPDGALWLFLAGLGLVLLGRPELMPTAWTLLAVPGIGFCLQGVAVVESLLLARGVPHAIIALTLLFVFVMALPVFLMTSACLGLSDVWLDFRRLESDVEAEPS
;
A
#
# COMPACT_ATOMS: atom_id res chain seq x y z
N MET A 1 -20.28 28.72 22.54
CA MET A 1 -20.84 27.36 22.62
C MET A 1 -20.10 26.48 21.63
N ILE A 2 -19.19 25.63 22.10
CA ILE A 2 -18.50 24.66 21.23
C ILE A 2 -19.53 23.56 20.93
N SER A 3 -19.82 23.34 19.65
CA SER A 3 -20.81 22.34 19.21
C SER A 3 -20.38 20.95 19.69
N THR A 4 -21.32 20.17 20.23
CA THR A 4 -21.11 18.77 20.67
C THR A 4 -20.52 17.90 19.55
N ALA A 5 -20.71 18.27 18.27
CA ALA A 5 -20.11 17.63 17.11
C ALA A 5 -18.59 17.86 16.95
N GLU A 6 -18.04 18.97 17.45
CA GLU A 6 -16.59 19.22 17.45
C GLU A 6 -15.87 18.44 18.56
N LEU A 7 -16.50 18.32 19.72
CA LEU A 7 -15.99 17.52 20.84
C LEU A 7 -15.91 16.02 20.50
N GLY A 8 -16.85 15.51 19.69
CA GLY A 8 -16.81 14.13 19.20
C GLY A 8 -15.66 13.86 18.21
N ARG A 9 -15.37 14.81 17.31
CA ARG A 9 -14.29 14.69 16.31
C ARG A 9 -12.90 14.71 16.95
N SER A 10 -12.67 15.50 18.01
CA SER A 10 -11.35 15.55 18.65
C SER A 10 -11.00 14.27 19.41
N ARG A 11 -11.99 13.63 20.07
CA ARG A 11 -11.78 12.36 20.80
C ARG A 11 -11.41 11.20 19.87
N GLY A 12 -12.05 11.10 18.71
CA GLY A 12 -11.72 10.05 17.72
C GLY A 12 -10.32 10.19 17.13
N ALA A 13 -9.80 11.41 17.06
CA ALA A 13 -8.45 11.67 16.54
C ALA A 13 -7.35 11.17 17.50
N GLY A 14 -7.52 11.22 18.82
CA GLY A 14 -6.51 10.71 19.75
C GLY A 14 -6.27 9.20 19.61
N TRP A 15 -7.36 8.43 19.63
CA TRP A 15 -7.30 6.96 19.55
C TRP A 15 -6.67 6.43 18.28
N ARG A 16 -6.99 7.03 17.12
CA ARG A 16 -6.37 6.65 15.84
C ARG A 16 -4.85 6.77 15.86
N ALA A 17 -4.29 7.79 16.53
CA ALA A 17 -2.84 7.93 16.67
C ALA A 17 -2.23 6.83 17.54
N VAL A 18 -2.87 6.55 18.68
CA VAL A 18 -2.42 5.49 19.59
C VAL A 18 -2.40 4.14 18.88
N PHE A 19 -3.45 3.80 18.12
CA PHE A 19 -3.49 2.56 17.35
C PHE A 19 -2.42 2.49 16.27
N ILE A 20 -2.14 3.60 15.57
CA ILE A 20 -1.06 3.63 14.56
C ILE A 20 0.29 3.42 15.24
N VAL A 21 0.61 4.17 16.30
CA VAL A 21 1.90 4.03 17.00
C VAL A 21 2.06 2.64 17.59
N ALA A 22 1.01 2.10 18.22
CA ALA A 22 1.03 0.74 18.75
C ALA A 22 1.21 -0.31 17.63
N GLY A 23 0.53 -0.13 16.49
CA GLY A 23 0.68 -1.00 15.32
C GLY A 23 2.10 -0.95 14.72
N LEU A 24 2.69 0.24 14.62
CA LEU A 24 4.07 0.40 14.15
C LEU A 24 5.07 -0.23 15.13
N ALA A 25 4.88 -0.05 16.44
CA ALA A 25 5.75 -0.66 17.46
C ALA A 25 5.62 -2.20 17.48
N ALA A 26 4.40 -2.73 17.37
CA ALA A 26 4.15 -4.16 17.28
C ALA A 26 4.78 -4.75 16.01
N GLY A 27 4.62 -4.08 14.86
CA GLY A 27 5.27 -4.46 13.61
C GLY A 27 6.80 -4.45 13.71
N ALA A 28 7.38 -3.42 14.33
CA ALA A 28 8.82 -3.31 14.56
C ALA A 28 9.34 -4.47 15.43
N TRP A 29 8.59 -4.86 16.46
CA TRP A 29 8.93 -5.96 17.35
C TRP A 29 8.78 -7.34 16.68
N ALA A 30 7.74 -7.52 15.87
CA ALA A 30 7.46 -8.78 15.19
C ALA A 30 8.40 -9.08 14.00
N THR A 31 9.07 -8.06 13.46
CA THR A 31 9.87 -8.20 12.24
C THR A 31 11.37 -8.26 12.57
N PRO A 32 12.13 -9.24 12.06
CA PRO A 32 13.55 -9.36 12.38
C PRO A 32 14.37 -8.17 11.85
N SER A 33 15.51 -7.91 12.50
CA SER A 33 16.51 -6.94 12.03
C SER A 33 17.06 -7.35 10.64
N PRO A 34 17.27 -6.42 9.70
CA PRO A 34 17.11 -4.96 9.81
C PRO A 34 15.70 -4.43 9.51
N TRP A 35 14.77 -5.28 9.06
CA TRP A 35 13.43 -4.87 8.60
C TRP A 35 12.56 -4.27 9.71
N GLY A 36 12.72 -4.72 10.96
CA GLY A 36 12.05 -4.14 12.12
C GLY A 36 12.24 -2.62 12.25
N TRP A 37 13.41 -2.10 11.87
CA TRP A 37 13.70 -0.66 11.92
C TRP A 37 12.87 0.16 10.95
N LEU A 38 12.50 -0.40 9.79
CA LEU A 38 11.74 0.33 8.77
C LEU A 38 10.34 0.71 9.25
N TRP A 39 9.73 -0.09 10.13
CA TRP A 39 8.42 0.22 10.73
C TRP A 39 8.38 1.56 11.45
N LEU A 40 9.49 1.99 12.06
CA LEU A 40 9.57 3.26 12.78
C LEU A 40 10.22 4.34 11.91
N LEU A 41 11.27 3.96 11.18
CA LEU A 41 12.08 4.90 10.43
C LEU A 41 11.33 5.45 9.21
N VAL A 42 10.66 4.60 8.43
CA VAL A 42 9.94 5.03 7.21
C VAL A 42 8.85 6.05 7.53
N PRO A 43 7.89 5.79 8.45
CA PRO A 43 6.85 6.79 8.75
C PRO A 43 7.42 8.11 9.24
N LEU A 44 8.48 8.07 10.07
CA LEU A 44 9.12 9.26 10.62
C LEU A 44 9.83 10.08 9.54
N VAL A 45 10.58 9.42 8.66
CA VAL A 45 11.28 10.05 7.54
C VAL A 45 10.30 10.64 6.53
N VAL A 46 9.23 9.91 6.19
CA VAL A 46 8.15 10.42 5.34
C VAL A 46 7.53 11.65 5.97
N ALA A 47 7.21 11.61 7.27
CA ALA A 47 6.59 12.73 7.97
C ALA A 47 7.49 13.98 7.98
N ALA A 48 8.77 13.80 8.32
CA ALA A 48 9.75 14.88 8.33
C ALA A 48 9.96 15.48 6.93
N SER A 49 10.18 14.63 5.92
CA SER A 49 10.40 15.07 4.55
C SER A 49 9.18 15.82 3.98
N LEU A 50 7.97 15.32 4.26
CA LEU A 50 6.72 15.96 3.88
C LEU A 50 6.59 17.34 4.53
N LEU A 51 6.75 17.45 5.85
CA LEU A 51 6.61 18.72 6.58
C LEU A 51 7.66 19.74 6.18
N LEU A 52 8.90 19.31 5.92
CA LEU A 52 9.97 20.18 5.47
C LEU A 52 9.68 20.73 4.07
N CYS A 53 9.28 19.87 3.12
CA CYS A 53 8.92 20.31 1.78
C CYS A 53 7.66 21.16 1.76
N TRP A 54 6.70 20.87 2.64
CA TRP A 54 5.48 21.66 2.76
C TRP A 54 5.71 23.04 3.39
N ARG A 55 6.75 23.20 4.22
CA ARG A 55 7.06 24.47 4.89
C ARG A 55 8.07 25.33 4.14
N PHE A 56 9.03 24.70 3.49
CA PHE A 56 10.19 25.33 2.87
C PHE A 56 10.23 25.13 1.35
N GLY A 57 9.16 24.58 0.75
CA GLY A 57 9.09 24.28 -0.66
C GLY A 57 10.21 23.35 -1.11
N VAL A 58 10.81 23.66 -2.26
CA VAL A 58 11.86 22.86 -2.92
C VAL A 58 13.08 22.61 -2.02
N TRP A 59 13.37 23.49 -1.07
CA TRP A 59 14.50 23.31 -0.14
C TRP A 59 14.34 22.10 0.79
N GLY A 60 13.11 21.64 1.04
CA GLY A 60 12.89 20.41 1.80
C GLY A 60 13.44 19.15 1.11
N VAL A 61 13.69 19.19 -0.20
CA VAL A 61 14.27 18.08 -0.98
C VAL A 61 15.72 17.79 -0.58
N VAL A 62 16.39 18.69 0.14
CA VAL A 62 17.73 18.43 0.70
C VAL A 62 17.69 17.21 1.64
N THR A 63 16.60 16.98 2.37
CA THR A 63 16.46 15.85 3.30
C THR A 63 16.53 14.48 2.62
N PRO A 64 15.71 14.13 1.62
CA PRO A 64 15.84 12.85 0.92
C PRO A 64 17.20 12.67 0.23
N VAL A 65 17.80 13.75 -0.30
CA VAL A 65 19.15 13.70 -0.90
C VAL A 65 20.20 13.37 0.15
N ALA A 66 20.19 14.05 1.30
CA ALA A 66 21.12 13.79 2.40
C ALA A 66 20.97 12.35 2.93
N LEU A 67 19.72 11.86 3.07
CA LEU A 67 19.46 10.48 3.47
C LEU A 67 20.00 9.47 2.45
N GLN A 68 19.85 9.74 1.14
CA GLN A 68 20.39 8.89 0.08
C GLN A 68 21.91 8.82 0.12
N VAL A 69 22.58 9.96 0.29
CA VAL A 69 24.05 10.01 0.44
C VAL A 69 24.48 9.26 1.70
N GLY A 70 23.82 9.51 2.83
CA GLY A 70 24.10 8.82 4.09
C GLY A 70 23.94 7.30 4.00
N SER A 71 22.87 6.82 3.35
CA SER A 71 22.64 5.38 3.16
C SER A 71 23.69 4.76 2.25
N MET A 72 24.08 5.45 1.17
CA MET A 72 25.15 4.97 0.28
C MET A 72 26.49 4.86 0.99
N LEU A 73 26.83 5.84 1.84
CA LEU A 73 28.08 5.84 2.62
C LEU A 73 28.10 4.75 3.70
N ALA A 74 26.96 4.49 4.36
CA ALA A 74 26.89 3.57 5.48
C ALA A 74 26.95 2.09 5.08
N SER A 75 26.35 1.70 3.95
CA SER A 75 26.22 0.28 3.57
C SER A 75 26.67 -0.07 2.16
N GLY A 76 27.05 0.93 1.37
CA GLY A 76 27.27 0.78 -0.06
C GLY A 76 25.97 0.58 -0.86
N PRO A 77 26.07 0.60 -2.20
CA PRO A 77 24.92 0.53 -3.11
C PRO A 77 24.27 -0.86 -3.16
N ALA A 78 24.99 -1.91 -2.73
CA ALA A 78 24.55 -3.29 -2.87
C ALA A 78 23.49 -3.73 -1.84
N ASN A 79 23.14 -2.88 -0.86
CA ASN A 79 22.27 -3.27 0.23
C ASN A 79 20.80 -2.82 0.02
N PRO A 80 19.92 -3.65 -0.58
CA PRO A 80 18.60 -3.22 -1.07
C PRO A 80 17.67 -2.71 0.02
N TRP A 81 17.83 -3.14 1.28
CA TRP A 81 16.93 -2.71 2.36
C TRP A 81 17.09 -1.21 2.69
N LEU A 82 18.30 -0.66 2.53
CA LEU A 82 18.57 0.75 2.87
C LEU A 82 18.02 1.73 1.85
N TRP A 83 17.75 1.30 0.61
CA TRP A 83 17.19 2.13 -0.44
C TRP A 83 15.73 2.53 -0.19
N TRP A 84 15.00 1.76 0.62
CA TRP A 84 13.62 2.10 0.96
C TRP A 84 13.51 3.42 1.73
N VAL A 85 14.48 3.74 2.58
CA VAL A 85 14.47 4.98 3.39
C VAL A 85 14.54 6.25 2.52
N PRO A 86 15.55 6.45 1.66
CA PRO A 86 15.60 7.65 0.83
C PRO A 86 14.48 7.71 -0.22
N VAL A 87 14.03 6.57 -0.76
CA VAL A 87 12.92 6.57 -1.74
C VAL A 87 11.58 6.90 -1.06
N THR A 88 11.34 6.45 0.17
CA THR A 88 10.17 6.87 0.96
C THR A 88 10.28 8.34 1.35
N ALA A 89 11.48 8.82 1.72
CA ALA A 89 11.74 10.24 1.93
C ALA A 89 11.41 11.08 0.69
N LEU A 90 11.80 10.63 -0.50
CA LEU A 90 11.50 11.28 -1.78
C LEU A 90 9.99 11.32 -2.03
N SER A 91 9.28 10.23 -1.73
CA SER A 91 7.82 10.17 -1.82
C SER A 91 7.16 11.16 -0.87
N GLY A 92 7.66 11.28 0.37
CA GLY A 92 7.21 12.28 1.34
C GLY A 92 7.48 13.72 0.87
N ALA A 93 8.66 13.98 0.30
CA ALA A 93 9.00 15.28 -0.26
C ALA A 93 8.06 15.68 -1.40
N TRP A 94 7.82 14.73 -2.33
CA TRP A 94 6.90 14.94 -3.44
C TRP A 94 5.47 15.20 -2.96
N MET A 95 5.02 14.50 -1.90
CA MET A 95 3.75 14.80 -1.24
C MET A 95 3.74 16.24 -0.71
N GLY A 96 4.74 16.65 0.07
CA GLY A 96 4.80 17.98 0.69
C GLY A 96 4.74 19.13 -0.32
N LEU A 97 5.50 19.03 -1.42
CA LEU A 97 5.53 20.04 -2.48
C LEU A 97 4.17 20.23 -3.19
N ARG A 98 3.33 19.21 -3.20
CA ARG A 98 2.03 19.22 -3.90
C ARG A 98 0.87 19.57 -2.96
N GLU A 99 1.09 19.53 -1.65
CA GLU A 99 0.10 19.97 -0.65
C GLU A 99 0.00 21.51 -0.57
N GLU A 100 1.02 22.25 -1.02
CA GLU A 100 0.95 23.70 -1.19
C GLU A 100 -0.07 24.05 -2.29
N GLY A 101 -1.25 24.56 -1.91
CA GLY A 101 -2.29 25.03 -2.85
C GLY A 101 -3.63 24.28 -2.84
N GLY A 102 -3.96 23.53 -1.78
CA GLY A 102 -5.23 22.79 -1.66
C GLY A 102 -5.10 21.28 -1.85
N GLY A 103 -3.89 20.83 -2.18
CA GLY A 103 -3.52 19.43 -2.27
C GLY A 103 -4.03 18.72 -3.52
N PRO A 104 -3.35 17.65 -3.95
CA PRO A 104 -3.78 16.86 -5.08
C PRO A 104 -4.98 15.98 -4.69
N GLY A 105 -5.87 15.74 -5.65
CA GLY A 105 -6.96 14.78 -5.51
C GLY A 105 -6.49 13.43 -4.99
N SER A 106 -7.36 12.70 -4.29
CA SER A 106 -7.00 11.48 -3.54
C SER A 106 -6.27 10.42 -4.37
N GLY A 107 -6.62 10.25 -5.65
CA GLY A 107 -5.90 9.29 -6.51
C GLY A 107 -4.62 9.83 -7.16
N HIS A 108 -4.45 11.15 -7.29
CA HIS A 108 -3.14 11.73 -7.62
C HIS A 108 -2.11 11.49 -6.50
N ARG A 109 -2.56 11.30 -5.26
CA ARG A 109 -1.67 10.90 -4.15
C ARG A 109 -1.11 9.49 -4.32
N ALA A 110 -1.87 8.57 -4.93
CA ALA A 110 -1.34 7.25 -5.24
C ALA A 110 -0.15 7.34 -6.22
N TRP A 111 -0.17 8.31 -7.14
CA TRP A 111 0.95 8.57 -8.05
C TRP A 111 2.22 9.01 -7.35
N MET A 112 2.12 9.62 -6.16
CA MET A 112 3.29 10.00 -5.38
C MET A 112 4.04 8.80 -4.81
N LEU A 113 3.44 7.61 -4.87
CA LEU A 113 4.09 6.33 -4.54
C LEU A 113 4.84 5.73 -5.75
N LEU A 114 4.84 6.40 -6.90
CA LEU A 114 5.57 5.94 -8.09
C LEU A 114 7.05 5.63 -7.82
N PRO A 115 7.81 6.44 -7.05
CA PRO A 115 9.21 6.10 -6.76
C PRO A 115 9.34 4.74 -6.03
N LEU A 116 8.40 4.43 -5.15
CA LEU A 116 8.36 3.15 -4.43
C LEU A 116 7.98 2.00 -5.35
N LEU A 117 7.05 2.24 -6.29
CA LEU A 117 6.68 1.24 -7.28
C LEU A 117 7.85 0.93 -8.21
N VAL A 118 8.59 1.95 -8.64
CA VAL A 118 9.80 1.76 -9.45
C VAL A 118 10.86 0.99 -8.67
N LEU A 119 11.10 1.35 -7.39
CA LEU A 119 12.04 0.61 -6.54
C LEU A 119 11.62 -0.86 -6.36
N ALA A 120 10.34 -1.12 -6.10
CA ALA A 120 9.80 -2.47 -5.98
C ALA A 120 9.94 -3.26 -7.29
N ALA A 121 9.59 -2.66 -8.43
CA ALA A 121 9.72 -3.26 -9.75
C ALA A 121 11.18 -3.53 -10.15
N ALA A 122 12.12 -2.71 -9.65
CA ALA A 122 13.56 -2.86 -9.85
C ALA A 122 14.21 -3.84 -8.86
N LEU A 123 13.55 -4.18 -7.74
CA LEU A 123 14.10 -5.06 -6.71
C LEU A 123 14.61 -6.42 -7.24
N PRO A 124 13.91 -7.13 -8.16
CA PRO A 124 14.37 -8.40 -8.72
C PRO A 124 15.71 -8.34 -9.45
N TRP A 125 16.11 -7.14 -9.89
CA TRP A 125 17.36 -6.89 -10.61
C TRP A 125 18.54 -6.63 -9.68
N THR A 126 18.30 -6.56 -8.37
CA THR A 126 19.37 -6.33 -7.40
C THR A 126 20.13 -7.64 -7.11
N PRO A 127 21.47 -7.61 -6.99
CA PRO A 127 22.24 -8.81 -6.68
C PRO A 127 21.84 -9.51 -5.38
N GLY A 128 21.29 -8.78 -4.41
CA GLY A 128 20.84 -9.32 -3.12
C GLY A 128 19.46 -9.98 -3.16
N TYR A 129 18.72 -9.88 -4.27
CA TYR A 129 17.36 -10.38 -4.35
C TYR A 129 17.22 -11.90 -4.22
N PRO A 130 18.04 -12.75 -4.89
CA PRO A 130 17.97 -14.20 -4.70
C PRO A 130 18.20 -14.62 -3.24
N THR A 131 19.14 -13.96 -2.55
CA THR A 131 19.42 -14.19 -1.13
C THR A 131 18.25 -13.75 -0.24
N LEU A 132 17.56 -12.67 -0.60
CA LEU A 132 16.35 -12.24 0.12
C LEU A 132 15.23 -13.28 -0.01
N VAL A 133 14.99 -13.76 -1.23
CA VAL A 133 13.99 -14.79 -1.51
C VAL A 133 14.32 -16.08 -0.76
N SER A 134 15.57 -16.54 -0.80
CA SER A 134 15.97 -17.78 -0.13
C SER A 134 15.84 -17.69 1.40
N ARG A 135 16.12 -16.54 2.00
CA ARG A 135 15.90 -16.31 3.44
C ARG A 135 14.41 -16.34 3.81
N MET A 136 13.54 -15.80 2.96
CA MET A 136 12.09 -15.88 3.21
C MET A 136 11.58 -17.31 3.03
N GLN A 137 12.12 -18.05 2.06
CA GLN A 137 11.81 -19.48 1.92
C GLN A 137 12.25 -20.29 3.15
N SER A 138 13.44 -20.03 3.71
CA SER A 138 13.88 -20.72 4.92
C SER A 138 13.01 -20.41 6.14
N MET A 139 12.54 -19.16 6.29
CA MET A 139 11.59 -18.80 7.34
C MET A 139 10.24 -19.53 7.19
N LEU A 140 9.76 -19.69 5.96
CA LEU A 140 8.55 -20.48 5.69
C LEU A 140 8.77 -21.96 6.05
N ASP A 141 9.93 -22.53 5.74
CA ASP A 141 10.28 -23.91 6.08
C ASP A 141 10.33 -24.16 7.59
N GLU A 142 10.93 -23.23 8.34
CA GLU A 142 10.95 -23.28 9.79
C GLU A 142 9.52 -23.22 10.36
N GLY A 143 8.68 -22.32 9.83
CA GLY A 143 7.27 -22.21 10.21
C GLY A 143 6.47 -23.48 9.90
N SER A 144 6.71 -24.13 8.76
CA SER A 144 6.07 -25.40 8.40
C SER A 144 6.46 -26.54 9.33
N ARG A 145 7.74 -26.65 9.68
CA ARG A 145 8.22 -27.65 10.66
C ARG A 145 7.59 -27.43 12.03
N GLN A 146 7.51 -26.18 12.49
CA GLN A 146 6.88 -25.84 13.76
C GLN A 146 5.39 -26.17 13.76
N ARG A 147 4.67 -25.92 12.66
CA ARG A 147 3.25 -26.30 12.51
C ARG A 147 3.03 -27.81 12.65
N VAL A 148 3.87 -28.62 12.00
CA VAL A 148 3.81 -30.09 12.08
C VAL A 148 4.10 -30.58 13.51
N GLU A 149 5.09 -29.99 14.17
CA GLU A 149 5.42 -30.35 15.55
C GLU A 149 4.31 -29.97 16.53
N MET A 150 3.69 -28.81 16.35
CA MET A 150 2.51 -28.41 17.14
C MET A 150 1.33 -29.38 16.94
N LEU A 151 1.10 -29.85 15.71
CA LEU A 151 0.06 -30.86 15.43
C LEU A 151 0.34 -32.18 16.17
N ARG A 152 1.59 -32.66 16.17
CA ARG A 152 1.99 -33.83 16.96
C ARG A 152 1.73 -33.62 18.45
N GLN A 153 2.09 -32.47 19.00
CA GLN A 153 1.85 -32.14 20.41
C GLN A 153 0.36 -32.10 20.77
N MET A 154 -0.51 -31.77 19.82
CA MET A 154 -1.97 -31.81 19.99
C MET A 154 -2.57 -33.23 19.86
N GLY A 155 -1.73 -34.28 19.73
CA GLY A 155 -2.17 -35.67 19.63
C GLY A 155 -2.68 -36.08 18.25
N TYR A 156 -2.32 -35.34 17.19
CA TYR A 156 -2.55 -35.80 15.82
C TYR A 156 -1.53 -36.88 15.47
N ASP A 157 -2.00 -38.12 15.33
CA ASP A 157 -1.18 -39.28 14.97
C ASP A 157 -1.64 -39.94 13.65
N GLY A 158 -0.74 -40.72 13.07
CA GLY A 158 -1.00 -41.58 11.90
C GLY A 158 -1.52 -40.81 10.68
N GLU A 159 -2.66 -41.26 10.16
CA GLU A 159 -3.26 -40.79 8.90
C GLU A 159 -3.64 -39.29 8.93
N ARG A 160 -4.10 -38.77 10.07
CA ARG A 160 -4.50 -37.35 10.21
C ARG A 160 -3.30 -36.43 10.12
N LEU A 161 -2.17 -36.82 10.71
CA LEU A 161 -0.92 -36.08 10.63
C LEU A 161 -0.37 -36.09 9.20
N GLN A 162 -0.40 -37.26 8.53
CA GLN A 162 0.03 -37.38 7.14
C GLN A 162 -0.83 -36.55 6.19
N THR A 163 -2.15 -36.54 6.39
CA THR A 163 -3.07 -35.72 5.58
C THR A 163 -2.79 -34.23 5.77
N ALA A 164 -2.61 -33.79 7.01
CA ALA A 164 -2.28 -32.40 7.31
C ALA A 164 -0.90 -31.99 6.76
N GLN A 165 0.08 -32.89 6.79
CA GLN A 165 1.40 -32.69 6.18
C GLN A 165 1.29 -32.56 4.67
N HIS A 166 0.58 -33.46 4.00
CA HIS A 166 0.43 -33.42 2.54
C HIS A 166 -0.25 -32.13 2.06
N LEU A 167 -1.35 -31.73 2.71
CA LEU A 167 -2.02 -30.45 2.44
C LEU A 167 -1.09 -29.25 2.70
N GLY A 168 -0.25 -29.34 3.73
CA GLY A 168 0.78 -28.34 4.04
C GLY A 168 1.85 -28.26 2.96
N GLU A 169 2.35 -29.39 2.48
CA GLU A 169 3.39 -29.48 1.45
C GLU A 169 2.93 -28.92 0.11
N GLU A 170 1.70 -29.24 -0.31
CA GLU A 170 1.11 -28.67 -1.54
C GLU A 170 0.98 -27.15 -1.44
N SER A 171 0.48 -26.66 -0.31
CA SER A 171 0.33 -25.23 -0.04
C SER A 171 1.68 -24.52 -0.04
N ASP A 172 2.68 -25.11 0.63
CA ASP A 172 4.02 -24.55 0.70
C ASP A 172 4.69 -24.55 -0.66
N ALA A 173 4.49 -25.57 -1.50
CA ALA A 173 5.01 -25.60 -2.87
C ALA A 173 4.45 -24.46 -3.74
N LEU A 174 3.15 -24.18 -3.61
CA LEU A 174 2.51 -23.04 -4.27
C LEU A 174 3.10 -21.71 -3.79
N VAL A 175 3.26 -21.53 -2.48
CA VAL A 175 3.85 -20.33 -1.90
C VAL A 175 5.29 -20.14 -2.38
N ARG A 176 6.12 -21.19 -2.34
CA ARG A 176 7.52 -21.13 -2.83
C ARG A 176 7.62 -20.70 -4.28
N ARG A 177 6.70 -21.19 -5.12
CA ARG A 177 6.63 -20.82 -6.54
C ARG A 177 6.15 -19.40 -6.74
N ALA A 178 5.19 -18.94 -5.95
CA ALA A 178 4.64 -17.59 -6.05
C ALA A 178 5.53 -16.51 -5.41
N LEU A 179 6.32 -16.87 -4.40
CA LEU A 179 7.07 -15.93 -3.55
C LEU A 179 7.98 -14.99 -4.34
N PRO A 180 8.81 -15.43 -5.30
CA PRO A 180 9.62 -14.51 -6.10
C PRO A 180 8.76 -13.49 -6.86
N PHE A 181 7.61 -13.89 -7.36
CA PHE A 181 6.75 -13.00 -8.13
C PHE A 181 5.95 -12.03 -7.23
N ALA A 182 5.54 -12.50 -6.04
CA ALA A 182 4.72 -11.73 -5.12
C ALA A 182 5.54 -10.80 -4.20
N LEU A 183 6.78 -11.17 -3.88
CA LEU A 183 7.60 -10.46 -2.88
C LEU A 183 7.77 -8.96 -3.17
N PRO A 184 8.09 -8.51 -4.41
CA PRO A 184 8.26 -7.09 -4.64
C PRO A 184 6.94 -6.31 -4.52
N SER A 185 5.82 -6.88 -4.98
CA SER A 185 4.48 -6.32 -4.77
C SER A 185 4.12 -6.21 -3.29
N LEU A 186 4.39 -7.27 -2.50
CA LEU A 186 4.15 -7.27 -1.05
C LEU A 186 5.00 -6.21 -0.34
N MET A 187 6.27 -6.05 -0.75
CA MET A 187 7.14 -5.00 -0.24
C MET A 187 6.62 -3.60 -0.58
N PHE A 188 6.15 -3.39 -1.82
CA PHE A 188 5.49 -2.13 -2.19
C PHE A 188 4.29 -1.85 -1.28
N LEU A 189 3.37 -2.81 -1.12
CA LEU A 189 2.16 -2.63 -0.32
C LEU A 189 2.49 -2.34 1.16
N TRP A 190 3.43 -3.09 1.72
CA TRP A 190 3.89 -2.89 3.10
C TRP A 190 4.51 -1.50 3.28
N VAL A 191 5.41 -1.07 2.40
CA VAL A 191 6.04 0.25 2.50
C VAL A 191 5.05 1.38 2.20
N ALA A 192 4.11 1.19 1.27
CA ALA A 192 3.04 2.14 1.02
C ALA A 192 2.17 2.36 2.27
N MET A 193 1.88 1.29 3.03
CA MET A 193 1.21 1.40 4.33
C MET A 193 2.05 2.19 5.35
N LEU A 194 3.38 2.02 5.37
CA LEU A 194 4.25 2.83 6.23
C LEU A 194 4.26 4.31 5.81
N VAL A 195 4.22 4.59 4.51
CA VAL A 195 4.14 5.96 3.97
C VAL A 195 2.81 6.63 4.35
N THR A 196 1.68 5.90 4.26
CA THR A 196 0.39 6.45 4.70
C THR A 196 0.38 6.71 6.21
N ALA A 197 0.98 5.82 7.01
CA ALA A 197 1.19 6.07 8.44
C ALA A 197 2.03 7.33 8.69
N GLY A 198 3.12 7.52 7.93
CA GLY A 198 3.95 8.72 7.98
C GLY A 198 3.18 10.00 7.66
N ARG A 199 2.33 9.98 6.63
CA ARG A 199 1.44 11.12 6.31
C ARG A 199 0.47 11.43 7.46
N VAL A 200 -0.10 10.41 8.10
CA VAL A 200 -1.00 10.61 9.25
C VAL A 200 -0.25 11.22 10.44
N ILE A 201 0.99 10.80 10.69
CA ILE A 201 1.87 11.40 11.70
C ILE A 201 2.16 12.86 11.35
N ALA A 202 2.50 13.16 10.09
CA ALA A 202 2.73 14.52 9.62
C ALA A 202 1.53 15.44 9.85
N GLY A 203 0.32 14.99 9.51
CA GLY A 203 -0.90 15.77 9.72
C GLY A 203 -1.16 16.09 11.20
N ARG A 204 -0.82 15.18 12.10
CA ARG A 204 -0.89 15.45 13.54
C ARG A 204 0.19 16.38 14.03
N ALA A 205 1.42 16.22 13.58
CA ALA A 205 2.51 17.13 13.92
C ALA A 205 2.20 18.55 13.42
N ALA A 206 1.67 18.69 12.20
CA ALA A 206 1.19 19.95 11.66
C ALA A 206 0.11 20.57 12.55
N ALA A 207 -0.91 19.80 12.94
CA ALA A 207 -1.97 20.27 13.85
C ALA A 207 -1.42 20.70 15.22
N TRP A 208 -0.46 19.95 15.77
CA TRP A 208 0.18 20.28 17.05
C TRP A 208 0.95 21.60 17.00
N ILE A 209 1.61 21.89 15.88
CA ILE A 209 2.36 23.13 15.63
C ILE A 209 1.43 24.24 15.09
N ARG A 210 0.11 23.99 15.00
CA ARG A 210 -0.92 24.90 14.47
C ARG A 210 -0.69 25.32 13.02
N TRP A 211 -0.09 24.46 12.22
CA TRP A 211 -0.01 24.62 10.78
C TRP A 211 -1.36 24.26 10.13
N PRO A 212 -1.66 24.75 8.91
CA PRO A 212 -2.88 24.38 8.20
C PRO A 212 -3.06 22.86 8.07
N PRO A 213 -4.30 22.34 8.06
CA PRO A 213 -4.51 20.91 7.89
C PRO A 213 -4.02 20.46 6.50
N LEU A 214 -3.42 19.28 6.44
CA LEU A 214 -3.14 18.60 5.17
C LEU A 214 -4.45 18.34 4.43
N SER A 215 -4.42 18.33 3.11
CA SER A 215 -5.62 18.09 2.32
C SER A 215 -6.22 16.72 2.66
N ASP A 216 -7.55 16.69 2.74
CA ASP A 216 -8.34 15.47 2.93
C ASP A 216 -9.39 15.38 1.80
N HIS A 217 -9.56 14.19 1.25
CA HIS A 217 -10.44 13.97 0.11
C HIS A 217 -11.24 12.69 0.32
N PRO A 218 -12.56 12.70 0.06
CA PRO A 218 -13.40 11.52 0.17
C PRO A 218 -12.89 10.35 -0.69
N PHE A 219 -13.08 9.12 -0.20
CA PHE A 219 -12.72 7.91 -0.93
C PHE A 219 -13.56 7.73 -2.20
N ALA A 220 -14.84 8.13 -2.20
CA ALA A 220 -15.70 8.17 -3.37
C ALA A 220 -15.12 8.97 -4.56
N ASN A 221 -14.21 9.92 -4.30
CA ASN A 221 -13.54 10.71 -5.35
C ASN A 221 -12.19 10.12 -5.78
N TRP A 222 -11.82 8.95 -5.27
CA TRP A 222 -10.54 8.32 -5.58
C TRP A 222 -10.53 7.81 -7.03
N ARG A 223 -9.56 8.28 -7.81
CA ARG A 223 -9.37 7.96 -9.23
C ARG A 223 -7.88 7.96 -9.57
N LEU A 224 -7.37 6.85 -10.06
CA LEU A 224 -5.98 6.77 -10.49
C LEU A 224 -5.72 7.72 -11.65
N PRO A 225 -4.50 8.29 -11.76
CA PRO A 225 -4.13 9.02 -12.96
C PRO A 225 -4.00 8.07 -14.16
N ASP A 226 -4.19 8.61 -15.36
CA ASP A 226 -4.08 7.86 -16.62
C ASP A 226 -2.71 7.16 -16.78
N GLY A 227 -1.66 7.70 -16.14
CA GLY A 227 -0.33 7.09 -16.06
C GLY A 227 -0.34 5.65 -15.51
N ALA A 228 -1.27 5.31 -14.62
CA ALA A 228 -1.37 3.97 -14.03
C ALA A 228 -1.76 2.90 -15.06
N LEU A 229 -2.55 3.27 -16.08
CA LEU A 229 -2.89 2.39 -17.20
C LEU A 229 -1.63 1.97 -17.96
N TRP A 230 -0.72 2.91 -18.23
CA TRP A 230 0.53 2.62 -18.92
C TRP A 230 1.43 1.67 -18.12
N LEU A 231 1.46 1.78 -16.79
CA LEU A 231 2.19 0.83 -15.95
C LEU A 231 1.59 -0.58 -16.01
N PHE A 232 0.25 -0.67 -15.97
CA PHE A 232 -0.45 -1.94 -16.11
C PHE A 232 -0.18 -2.59 -17.48
N LEU A 233 -0.28 -1.80 -18.56
CA LEU A 233 0.03 -2.26 -19.92
C LEU A 233 1.50 -2.66 -20.08
N ALA A 234 2.44 -1.94 -19.46
CA ALA A 234 3.84 -2.31 -19.45
C ALA A 234 4.05 -3.67 -18.76
N GLY A 235 3.41 -3.89 -17.60
CA GLY A 235 3.42 -5.19 -16.93
C GLY A 235 2.86 -6.31 -17.80
N LEU A 236 1.74 -6.08 -18.49
CA LEU A 236 1.15 -7.04 -19.42
C LEU A 236 2.10 -7.35 -20.59
N GLY A 237 2.71 -6.33 -21.18
CA GLY A 237 3.72 -6.49 -22.23
C GLY A 237 4.90 -7.34 -21.78
N LEU A 238 5.40 -7.15 -20.55
CA LEU A 238 6.48 -7.96 -19.98
C LEU A 238 6.05 -9.43 -19.77
N VAL A 239 4.80 -9.68 -19.37
CA VAL A 239 4.26 -11.07 -19.29
C VAL A 239 4.24 -11.72 -20.67
N LEU A 240 3.77 -11.00 -21.69
CA LEU A 240 3.70 -11.50 -23.06
C LEU A 240 5.07 -11.81 -23.68
N LEU A 241 6.14 -11.14 -23.24
CA LEU A 241 7.51 -11.47 -23.65
C LEU A 241 7.97 -12.85 -23.13
N GLY A 242 7.33 -13.40 -22.09
CA GLY A 242 7.57 -14.77 -21.61
C GLY A 242 8.95 -15.04 -21.03
N ARG A 243 9.76 -14.00 -20.74
CA ARG A 243 11.11 -14.16 -20.19
C ARG A 243 11.06 -14.35 -18.68
N PRO A 244 11.56 -15.48 -18.12
CA PRO A 244 11.48 -15.76 -16.67
C PRO A 244 12.08 -14.67 -15.78
N GLU A 245 13.17 -14.04 -16.23
CA GLU A 245 13.86 -12.95 -15.51
C GLU A 245 12.99 -11.70 -15.35
N LEU A 246 12.09 -11.45 -16.30
CA LEU A 246 11.19 -10.28 -16.29
C LEU A 246 9.94 -10.52 -15.45
N MET A 247 9.60 -11.78 -15.15
CA MET A 247 8.32 -12.13 -14.53
C MET A 247 8.07 -11.43 -13.18
N PRO A 248 9.03 -11.36 -12.23
CA PRO A 248 8.78 -10.67 -10.97
C PRO A 248 8.43 -9.18 -11.15
N THR A 249 9.15 -8.50 -12.05
CA THR A 249 8.87 -7.10 -12.42
C THR A 249 7.52 -6.97 -13.12
N ALA A 250 7.22 -7.87 -14.06
CA ALA A 250 5.95 -7.90 -14.78
C ALA A 250 4.75 -8.04 -13.83
N TRP A 251 4.84 -9.00 -12.89
CA TRP A 251 3.82 -9.21 -11.86
C TRP A 251 3.68 -8.01 -10.92
N THR A 252 4.78 -7.31 -10.60
CA THR A 252 4.72 -6.10 -9.78
C THR A 252 3.97 -4.97 -10.48
N LEU A 253 4.30 -4.74 -11.75
CA LEU A 253 3.65 -3.72 -12.58
C LEU A 253 2.20 -4.06 -12.96
N LEU A 254 1.79 -5.33 -12.90
CA LEU A 254 0.40 -5.74 -13.03
C LEU A 254 -0.36 -5.65 -11.72
N ALA A 255 0.18 -6.24 -10.66
CA ALA A 255 -0.51 -6.38 -9.38
C ALA A 255 -0.74 -5.04 -8.69
N VAL A 256 0.26 -4.14 -8.69
CA VAL A 256 0.14 -2.87 -7.97
C VAL A 256 -0.89 -1.94 -8.61
N PRO A 257 -0.82 -1.61 -9.91
CA PRO A 257 -1.89 -0.87 -10.58
C PRO A 257 -3.22 -1.63 -10.58
N GLY A 258 -3.21 -2.96 -10.68
CA GLY A 258 -4.42 -3.80 -10.60
C GLY A 258 -5.17 -3.63 -9.28
N ILE A 259 -4.47 -3.68 -8.14
CA ILE A 259 -5.04 -3.38 -6.83
C ILE A 259 -5.57 -1.95 -6.80
N GLY A 260 -4.84 -1.01 -7.39
CA GLY A 260 -5.30 0.35 -7.56
C GLY A 260 -6.63 0.41 -8.32
N PHE A 261 -6.75 -0.22 -9.48
CA PHE A 261 -8.01 -0.27 -10.22
C PHE A 261 -9.13 -0.98 -9.44
N CYS A 262 -8.83 -2.00 -8.63
CA CYS A 262 -9.82 -2.57 -7.71
C CYS A 262 -10.37 -1.49 -6.77
N LEU A 263 -9.49 -0.71 -6.11
CA LEU A 263 -9.91 0.38 -5.23
C LEU A 263 -10.72 1.45 -5.98
N GLN A 264 -10.39 1.71 -7.26
CA GLN A 264 -11.17 2.64 -8.09
C GLN A 264 -12.57 2.11 -8.34
N GLY A 265 -12.72 0.83 -8.68
CA GLY A 265 -14.01 0.20 -8.88
C GLY A 265 -14.86 0.26 -7.61
N VAL A 266 -14.27 0.01 -6.44
CA VAL A 266 -14.97 0.17 -5.15
C VAL A 266 -15.42 1.62 -4.92
N ALA A 267 -14.56 2.60 -5.22
CA ALA A 267 -14.90 4.02 -5.10
C ALA A 267 -16.02 4.43 -6.08
N VAL A 268 -16.07 3.85 -7.28
CA VAL A 268 -17.18 4.04 -8.23
C VAL A 268 -18.48 3.45 -7.69
N VAL A 269 -18.47 2.23 -7.16
CA VAL A 269 -19.67 1.63 -6.56
C VAL A 269 -20.14 2.47 -5.37
N GLU A 270 -19.23 2.92 -4.51
CA GLU A 270 -19.57 3.82 -3.40
C GLU A 270 -20.21 5.12 -3.92
N SER A 271 -19.61 5.79 -4.92
CA SER A 271 -20.17 7.03 -5.46
C SER A 271 -21.58 6.85 -6.04
N LEU A 272 -21.83 5.76 -6.78
CA LEU A 272 -23.14 5.47 -7.38
C LEU A 272 -24.21 5.14 -6.33
N LEU A 273 -23.84 4.47 -5.23
CA LEU A 273 -24.76 4.16 -4.15
C LEU A 273 -25.05 5.40 -3.28
N LEU A 274 -24.05 6.25 -3.06
CA LEU A 274 -24.23 7.53 -2.37
C LEU A 274 -25.13 8.47 -3.15
N ALA A 275 -24.99 8.54 -4.48
CA ALA A 275 -25.89 9.31 -5.36
C ALA A 275 -27.35 8.84 -5.21
N ARG A 276 -27.58 7.54 -4.99
CA ARG A 276 -28.90 6.95 -4.72
C ARG A 276 -29.40 7.12 -3.28
N GLY A 277 -28.70 7.90 -2.46
CA GLY A 277 -29.07 8.18 -1.07
C GLY A 277 -28.81 7.01 -0.10
N VAL A 278 -28.05 5.99 -0.50
CA VAL A 278 -27.73 4.86 0.38
C VAL A 278 -26.75 5.30 1.47
N PRO A 279 -27.03 5.04 2.77
CA PRO A 279 -26.11 5.40 3.85
C PRO A 279 -24.75 4.68 3.77
N HIS A 280 -23.65 5.40 4.07
CA HIS A 280 -22.27 4.86 4.04
C HIS A 280 -22.09 3.54 4.80
N ALA A 281 -22.76 3.37 5.96
CA ALA A 281 -22.65 2.16 6.76
C ALA A 281 -23.19 0.91 6.02
N ILE A 282 -24.29 1.07 5.27
CA ILE A 282 -24.90 -0.01 4.49
C ILE A 282 -23.99 -0.35 3.31
N ILE A 283 -23.47 0.66 2.60
CA ILE A 283 -22.52 0.48 1.50
C ILE A 283 -21.31 -0.32 1.97
N ALA A 284 -20.69 0.10 3.08
CA ALA A 284 -19.51 -0.56 3.64
C ALA A 284 -19.79 -2.02 4.05
N LEU A 285 -20.94 -2.28 4.69
CA LEU A 285 -21.32 -3.63 5.09
C LEU A 285 -21.59 -4.54 3.89
N THR A 286 -22.28 -4.04 2.87
CA THR A 286 -22.54 -4.78 1.63
C THR A 286 -21.25 -5.09 0.88
N LEU A 287 -20.38 -4.10 0.70
CA LEU A 287 -19.08 -4.31 0.05
C LEU A 287 -18.22 -5.31 0.82
N LEU A 288 -18.19 -5.21 2.16
CA LEU A 288 -17.49 -6.17 3.01
C LEU A 288 -18.07 -7.60 2.87
N PHE A 289 -19.39 -7.72 2.89
CA PHE A 289 -20.08 -9.00 2.71
C PHE A 289 -19.72 -9.65 1.37
N VAL A 290 -19.78 -8.89 0.27
CA VAL A 290 -19.43 -9.39 -1.07
C VAL A 290 -17.94 -9.71 -1.16
N PHE A 291 -17.07 -8.89 -0.57
CA PHE A 291 -15.63 -9.16 -0.50
C PHE A 291 -15.33 -10.49 0.19
N VAL A 292 -15.98 -10.79 1.31
CA VAL A 292 -15.77 -12.03 2.07
C VAL A 292 -16.37 -13.24 1.35
N MET A 293 -17.58 -13.12 0.81
CA MET A 293 -18.30 -14.25 0.22
C MET A 293 -17.88 -14.56 -1.22
N ALA A 294 -17.36 -13.58 -1.96
CA ALA A 294 -17.07 -13.68 -3.38
C ALA A 294 -15.72 -13.06 -3.76
N LEU A 295 -14.70 -13.17 -2.91
CA LEU A 295 -13.40 -12.49 -3.06
C LEU A 295 -12.82 -12.50 -4.48
N PRO A 296 -12.68 -13.65 -5.18
CA PRO A 296 -12.04 -13.66 -6.50
C PRO A 296 -12.85 -12.89 -7.54
N VAL A 297 -14.19 -13.06 -7.51
CA VAL A 297 -15.12 -12.38 -8.41
C VAL A 297 -15.13 -10.90 -8.09
N PHE A 298 -15.20 -10.52 -6.81
CA PHE A 298 -15.19 -9.14 -6.34
C PHE A 298 -13.94 -8.39 -6.80
N LEU A 299 -12.76 -8.99 -6.65
CA LEU A 299 -11.50 -8.37 -7.09
C LEU A 299 -11.50 -8.18 -8.61
N MET A 300 -11.91 -9.20 -9.37
CA MET A 300 -11.93 -9.12 -10.83
C MET A 300 -12.95 -8.11 -11.35
N THR A 301 -14.18 -8.11 -10.83
CA THR A 301 -15.23 -7.15 -11.24
C THR A 301 -14.87 -5.73 -10.82
N SER A 302 -14.32 -5.53 -9.62
CA SER A 302 -13.87 -4.20 -9.17
C SER A 302 -12.71 -3.68 -10.00
N ALA A 303 -11.74 -4.53 -10.35
CA ALA A 303 -10.65 -4.16 -11.26
C ALA A 303 -11.17 -3.74 -12.63
N CYS A 304 -12.05 -4.55 -13.24
CA CYS A 304 -12.64 -4.24 -14.54
C CYS A 304 -13.46 -2.95 -14.51
N LEU A 305 -14.24 -2.72 -13.45
CA LEU A 305 -15.04 -1.51 -13.28
C LEU A 305 -14.14 -0.28 -13.12
N GLY A 306 -13.13 -0.36 -12.26
CA GLY A 306 -12.18 0.74 -12.04
C GLY A 306 -11.31 1.04 -13.26
N LEU A 307 -10.94 0.02 -14.03
CA LEU A 307 -10.27 0.19 -15.31
C LEU A 307 -11.20 0.87 -16.33
N SER A 308 -12.46 0.43 -16.42
CA SER A 308 -13.47 1.01 -17.33
C SER A 308 -13.77 2.48 -17.04
N ASP A 309 -13.74 2.86 -15.76
CA ASP A 309 -13.94 4.24 -15.29
C ASP A 309 -12.89 5.22 -15.82
N VAL A 310 -11.69 4.75 -16.20
CA VAL A 310 -10.67 5.60 -16.84
C VAL A 310 -11.17 6.20 -18.15
N TRP A 311 -11.93 5.44 -18.94
CA TRP A 311 -12.45 5.88 -20.25
C TRP A 311 -13.88 6.41 -20.19
N LEU A 312 -14.75 5.78 -19.40
CA LEU A 312 -16.18 6.08 -19.39
C LEU A 312 -16.57 7.21 -18.43
N ASP A 313 -15.72 7.52 -17.44
CA ASP A 313 -15.96 8.53 -16.41
C ASP A 313 -17.40 8.46 -15.84
N PHE A 314 -17.73 7.32 -15.22
CA PHE A 314 -19.10 7.01 -14.80
C PHE A 314 -19.69 8.04 -13.85
N ARG A 315 -18.83 8.76 -13.12
CA ARG A 315 -19.22 9.77 -12.13
C ARG A 315 -19.77 11.04 -12.76
N ARG A 316 -19.35 11.37 -13.98
CA ARG A 316 -19.79 12.58 -14.70
C ARG A 316 -21.15 12.38 -15.38
N LEU A 317 -21.43 11.17 -15.81
CA LEU A 317 -22.69 10.83 -16.47
C LEU A 317 -23.92 11.03 -15.56
N GLU A 318 -23.77 10.86 -14.24
CA GLU A 318 -24.88 11.04 -13.29
C GLU A 318 -25.12 12.52 -12.94
N SER A 319 -24.07 13.34 -12.85
CA SER A 319 -24.21 14.79 -12.59
C SER A 319 -24.90 15.54 -13.72
N ASP A 320 -24.70 15.10 -14.96
CA ASP A 320 -25.31 15.74 -16.13
C ASP A 320 -26.80 15.34 -16.28
N VAL A 321 -27.20 14.16 -15.80
CA VAL A 321 -28.61 13.68 -15.81
C VAL A 321 -29.46 14.39 -14.75
N GLU A 322 -28.90 14.69 -13.58
CA GLU A 322 -29.61 15.47 -12.54
C GLU A 322 -29.71 16.97 -12.88
N ALA A 323 -28.86 17.47 -13.77
CA ALA A 323 -28.81 18.88 -14.17
C ALA A 323 -29.77 19.25 -15.31
N GLU A 324 -30.48 18.31 -15.92
CA GLU A 324 -31.61 18.60 -16.81
C GLU A 324 -32.91 18.73 -15.98
N PRO A 325 -33.39 19.95 -15.68
CA PRO A 325 -34.69 20.12 -15.08
C PRO A 325 -35.76 19.70 -16.08
N SER A 326 -36.62 18.77 -15.65
CA SER A 326 -37.90 18.46 -16.32
C SER A 326 -38.93 19.57 -16.09
#